data_AF-A0A559KSR4-F1
#
_entry.id   AF-A0A559KSR4-F1
#
_cell.length_a   1.000
_cell.length_b   1.000
_cell.length_c   1.000
_cell.angle_alpha   90.00
_cell.angle_beta   90.00
_cell.angle_gamma   90.00
#
_symmetry.space_group_name_H-M   'P 1'
#
loop_
_entity.id
_entity.type
_entity.pdbx_description
1 polymer ?
#
loop_
_entity_poly.entity_id
_entity_poly.type
_entity_poly.pdbx_seq_one_letter_code
_entity_poly.pdbx_strand_id
1 'polypeptide(L)'
;MQLFRPGPHLAVDECIIRYTGKSDSITTIKGKPDPVGFKIWVIAQMGFFIKWLWHIKEEEYGAVGVEISTRELSSQPSQARPRKRRQVLAKAAKKSPDTGDNDDAVNSTQAVVVGLTKTLPKSTYRIFVDNLFSSTPLFRNFRKQGYRATGTARTNSGTHKELVRDKNDDDKVKKMYESNAVKVIPTPDNQVNQMAWKDNKLVLFLSTMFTGADDERVIRQRKKPSSKKSEAKPIRHFFS
;
A
#
# COMPACT_ATOMS: atom_id res chain seq x y z
N MET A 1 26.63 18.37 0.27
CA MET A 1 27.22 17.11 -0.25
C MET A 1 26.14 16.04 -0.23
N GLN A 2 25.74 15.50 -1.38
CA GLN A 2 24.76 14.41 -1.44
C GLN A 2 25.51 13.07 -1.49
N LEU A 3 25.52 12.35 -0.37
CA LEU A 3 26.29 11.10 -0.20
C LEU A 3 25.79 9.92 -1.05
N PHE A 4 24.52 9.97 -1.49
CA PHE A 4 23.89 8.90 -2.26
C PHE A 4 22.87 9.47 -3.24
N ARG A 5 22.95 9.02 -4.50
CA ARG A 5 21.95 9.31 -5.53
C ARG A 5 21.11 8.04 -5.76
N PRO A 6 19.82 8.05 -5.38
CA PRO A 6 18.96 6.90 -5.58
C PRO A 6 18.80 6.59 -7.07
N GLY A 7 18.73 5.30 -7.38
CA GLY A 7 18.31 4.81 -8.69
C GLY A 7 16.79 4.86 -8.84
N PRO A 8 16.26 4.35 -9.96
CA PRO A 8 14.85 4.50 -10.28
C PRO A 8 13.92 3.57 -9.49
N HIS A 9 14.40 2.51 -8.84
CA HIS A 9 13.55 1.51 -8.18
C HIS A 9 13.62 1.65 -6.65
N LEU A 10 12.53 2.10 -6.05
CA LEU A 10 12.45 2.40 -4.63
C LEU A 10 11.33 1.60 -3.99
N ALA A 11 11.56 1.09 -2.78
CA ALA A 11 10.54 0.42 -1.98
C ALA A 11 10.23 1.23 -0.73
N VAL A 12 8.94 1.35 -0.39
CA VAL A 12 8.48 1.97 0.86
C VAL A 12 7.78 0.93 1.73
N ASP A 13 8.19 0.85 2.99
CA ASP A 13 7.69 -0.12 3.96
C ASP A 13 7.81 0.42 5.40
N GLU A 14 7.23 -0.29 6.37
CA GLU A 14 7.50 -0.11 7.79
C GLU A 14 8.60 -1.03 8.33
N CYS A 15 9.44 -0.49 9.20
CA CYS A 15 10.52 -1.21 9.86
C CYS A 15 10.46 -1.03 11.39
N ILE A 16 11.05 -1.96 12.14
CA ILE A 16 11.26 -1.89 13.59
C ILE A 16 12.76 -1.83 13.87
N ILE A 17 13.19 -0.79 14.58
CA ILE A 17 14.49 -0.75 15.24
C ILE A 17 14.30 -1.31 16.64
N ARG A 18 14.84 -2.50 16.90
CA ARG A 18 14.70 -3.20 18.18
C ARG A 18 15.12 -2.29 19.34
N TYR A 19 14.25 -2.16 20.34
CA TYR A 19 14.53 -1.46 21.58
C TYR A 19 13.64 -1.99 22.70
N THR A 20 14.23 -2.31 23.85
CA THR A 20 13.54 -2.94 24.99
C THR A 20 13.52 -2.10 26.26
N GLY A 21 14.06 -0.88 26.21
CA GLY A 21 14.01 0.05 27.33
C GLY A 21 12.62 0.68 27.49
N LYS A 22 12.45 1.46 28.55
CA LYS A 22 11.21 2.22 28.80
C LYS A 22 11.18 3.45 27.89
N SER A 23 10.16 3.54 27.03
CA SER A 23 9.86 4.74 26.23
C SER A 23 8.42 4.63 25.71
N ASP A 24 7.69 5.74 25.69
CA ASP A 24 6.29 5.77 25.26
C ASP A 24 6.14 5.60 23.74
N SER A 25 7.22 5.86 22.99
CA SER A 25 7.27 5.78 21.52
C SER A 25 7.50 4.37 20.98
N ILE A 26 7.80 3.37 21.83
CA ILE A 26 8.04 1.98 21.39
C ILE A 26 6.73 1.35 20.94
N THR A 27 6.74 0.62 19.83
CA THR A 27 5.56 -0.05 19.27
C THR A 27 5.80 -1.55 19.20
N THR A 28 4.71 -2.32 19.35
CA THR A 28 4.74 -3.76 19.10
C THR A 28 4.10 -4.08 17.75
N ILE A 29 4.88 -4.65 16.83
CA ILE A 29 4.39 -5.17 15.54
C ILE A 29 4.52 -6.69 15.55
N LYS A 30 3.39 -7.38 15.62
CA LYS A 30 3.36 -8.85 15.56
C LYS A 30 3.87 -9.34 14.20
N GLY A 31 4.63 -10.43 14.19
CA GLY A 31 5.12 -11.08 12.98
C GLY A 31 6.46 -10.53 12.44
N LYS A 32 6.98 -9.42 12.96
CA LYS A 32 8.38 -9.03 12.71
C LYS A 32 9.32 -9.89 13.59
N PRO A 33 10.55 -10.22 13.13
CA PRO A 33 11.51 -11.00 13.91
C PRO A 33 11.77 -10.40 15.30
N ASP A 34 11.97 -9.09 15.34
CA ASP A 34 11.98 -8.29 16.56
C ASP A 34 10.66 -7.51 16.65
N PRO A 35 9.69 -7.97 17.45
CA PRO A 35 8.36 -7.39 17.45
C PRO A 35 8.25 -6.09 18.24
N VAL A 36 9.24 -5.74 19.07
CA VAL A 36 9.20 -4.57 19.98
C VAL A 36 10.36 -3.62 19.70
N GLY A 37 10.05 -2.35 19.46
CA GLY A 37 11.04 -1.32 19.25
C GLY A 37 10.46 -0.03 18.67
N PHE A 38 11.32 0.83 18.14
CA PHE A 38 10.87 2.03 17.44
C PHE A 38 10.39 1.67 16.04
N LYS A 39 9.16 2.04 15.73
CA LYS A 39 8.64 1.92 14.37
C LYS A 39 9.14 3.10 13.54
N ILE A 40 9.62 2.80 12.34
CA ILE A 40 9.98 3.80 11.35
C ILE A 40 9.29 3.48 10.02
N TRP A 41 9.02 4.51 9.24
CA TRP A 41 8.62 4.40 7.85
C TRP A 41 9.85 4.64 6.99
N VAL A 42 10.14 3.77 6.05
CA VAL A 42 11.41 3.82 5.32
C VAL A 42 11.19 3.80 3.82
N ILE A 43 12.00 4.57 3.10
CA ILE A 43 12.19 4.40 1.66
C ILE A 43 13.60 3.87 1.43
N ALA A 44 13.69 2.78 0.70
CA ALA A 44 14.92 2.00 0.57
C ALA A 44 15.17 1.55 -0.86
N GLN A 45 16.44 1.26 -1.17
CA GLN A 45 16.87 0.67 -2.42
C GLN A 45 17.99 -0.33 -2.15
N MET A 46 17.87 -1.53 -2.73
CA MET A 46 18.93 -2.56 -2.67
C MET A 46 19.43 -2.86 -1.24
N GLY A 47 18.53 -2.85 -0.26
CA GLY A 47 18.85 -3.09 1.15
C GLY A 47 19.36 -1.86 1.92
N PHE A 48 19.58 -0.72 1.25
CA PHE A 48 20.01 0.52 1.91
C PHE A 48 18.82 1.44 2.19
N PHE A 49 18.77 1.98 3.40
CA PHE A 49 17.81 3.01 3.77
C PHE A 49 18.26 4.34 3.18
N ILE A 50 17.39 4.95 2.38
CA ILE A 50 17.66 6.25 1.75
C ILE A 50 17.19 7.37 2.66
N LYS A 51 15.96 7.24 3.17
CA LYS A 51 15.33 8.15 4.15
C LYS A 51 14.38 7.36 5.04
N TRP A 52 14.12 7.88 6.24
CA TRP A 52 13.06 7.38 7.10
C TRP A 52 12.34 8.51 7.83
N LEU A 53 11.14 8.21 8.29
CA LEU A 53 10.34 9.04 9.19
C LEU A 53 10.06 8.27 10.47
N TRP A 54 10.17 8.93 11.61
CA TRP A 54 9.83 8.33 12.91
C TRP A 54 8.34 8.16 13.04
N HIS A 55 7.89 7.02 13.58
CA HIS A 55 6.49 6.84 13.96
C HIS A 55 6.25 7.32 15.40
N ILE A 56 5.29 8.22 15.59
CA ILE A 56 4.77 8.59 16.91
C ILE A 56 3.30 8.16 17.00
N LYS A 57 2.94 7.44 18.06
CA LYS A 57 1.59 6.85 18.22
C LYS A 57 0.48 7.89 18.41
N GLU A 58 0.82 9.06 18.94
CA GLU A 58 -0.13 10.10 19.36
C GLU A 58 -0.27 11.23 18.33
N GLU A 59 0.53 11.21 17.26
CA GLU A 59 0.48 12.22 16.20
C GLU A 59 -0.60 11.91 15.16
N GLU A 60 -1.24 12.96 14.65
CA GLU A 60 -2.37 12.89 13.70
C GLU A 60 -2.02 12.06 12.44
N TYR A 61 -0.75 12.14 12.02
CA TYR A 61 -0.24 11.46 10.83
C TYR A 61 0.64 10.24 11.12
N GLY A 62 0.95 9.98 12.39
CA GLY A 62 1.82 8.89 12.78
C GLY A 62 3.25 8.96 12.20
N ALA A 63 3.72 10.12 11.74
CA ALA A 63 5.05 10.35 11.20
C ALA A 63 5.60 11.74 11.59
N VAL A 64 6.85 11.83 12.05
CA VAL A 64 7.51 13.09 12.43
C VAL A 64 8.05 13.82 11.21
N GLY A 65 7.82 15.14 11.13
CA GLY A 65 8.51 16.02 10.17
C GLY A 65 7.92 16.04 8.76
N VAL A 66 6.68 15.56 8.57
CA VAL A 66 5.96 15.74 7.31
C VAL A 66 4.97 16.89 7.48
N GLU A 67 5.30 18.07 6.97
CA GLU A 67 4.30 19.10 6.69
C GLU A 67 3.49 18.65 5.48
N ILE A 68 2.43 17.88 5.74
CA ILE A 68 1.47 17.49 4.71
C ILE A 68 0.53 18.68 4.53
N SER A 69 0.56 19.31 3.35
CA SER A 69 -0.37 20.41 3.10
C SER A 69 -1.81 19.91 3.23
N THR A 70 -2.66 20.66 3.93
CA THR A 70 -4.08 20.32 4.18
C THR A 70 -4.87 20.07 2.88
N ARG A 71 -4.35 20.52 1.74
CA ARG A 71 -4.93 20.31 0.39
C ARG A 71 -4.79 18.88 -0.12
N GLU A 72 -3.84 18.10 0.39
CA GLU A 72 -3.56 16.72 -0.06
C GLU A 72 -4.25 15.64 0.80
N LEU A 73 -4.85 16.03 1.92
CA LEU A 73 -5.47 15.12 2.89
C LEU A 73 -6.97 14.97 2.62
N SER A 74 -7.48 13.73 2.71
CA SER A 74 -8.93 13.50 2.68
C SER A 74 -9.52 13.73 4.07
N SER A 75 -10.76 14.21 4.13
CA SER A 75 -11.50 14.43 5.38
C SER A 75 -11.98 13.14 6.06
N GLN A 76 -11.50 11.97 5.63
CA GLN A 76 -11.89 10.69 6.21
C GLN A 76 -11.05 10.34 7.46
N PRO A 77 -11.67 9.87 8.55
CA PRO A 77 -10.96 9.48 9.75
C PRO A 77 -10.03 8.30 9.47
N SER A 78 -8.84 8.33 10.09
CA SER A 78 -7.83 7.30 9.99
C SER A 78 -8.39 5.92 10.39
N GLN A 79 -7.89 4.84 9.77
CA GLN A 79 -8.28 3.44 10.07
C GLN A 79 -7.80 2.94 11.45
N ALA A 80 -7.44 3.84 12.37
CA ALA A 80 -7.22 3.47 13.75
C ALA A 80 -8.55 2.97 14.34
N ARG A 81 -8.53 1.81 15.00
CA ARG A 81 -9.71 1.29 15.73
C ARG A 81 -10.22 2.39 16.67
N PRO A 82 -11.52 2.75 16.62
CA PRO A 82 -12.04 3.81 17.47
C PRO A 82 -11.91 3.39 18.94
N ARG A 83 -11.14 4.14 19.73
CA ARG A 83 -11.15 4.02 21.20
C ARG A 83 -12.23 4.96 21.75
N LYS A 84 -13.11 4.39 22.58
CA LYS A 84 -14.21 5.09 23.25
C LYS A 84 -13.68 6.21 24.17
N ARG A 85 -14.41 7.34 24.17
CA ARG A 85 -14.28 8.59 24.97
C ARG A 85 -13.40 9.65 24.30
N ARG A 86 -13.87 10.88 24.00
CA ARG A 86 -14.87 11.72 24.67
C ARG A 86 -15.90 12.27 23.68
N GLN A 87 -17.19 12.13 24.02
CA GLN A 87 -18.21 13.09 23.61
C GLN A 87 -17.83 14.45 24.19
N VAL A 88 -17.83 15.49 23.36
CA VAL A 88 -18.37 16.84 23.61
C VAL A 88 -18.08 17.66 22.34
N LEU A 89 -19.15 18.27 21.81
CA LEU A 89 -19.20 19.19 20.66
C LEU A 89 -19.09 18.56 19.25
N ALA A 90 -20.05 17.70 18.92
CA ALA A 90 -20.51 17.59 17.54
C ALA A 90 -21.33 18.85 17.21
N LYS A 91 -20.72 19.86 16.58
CA LYS A 91 -21.46 20.85 15.81
C LYS A 91 -21.37 20.47 14.34
N ALA A 92 -22.55 20.20 13.78
CA ALA A 92 -22.78 19.84 12.40
C ALA A 92 -22.18 20.88 11.43
N ALA A 93 -21.13 20.50 10.71
CA ALA A 93 -20.74 21.18 9.49
C ALA A 93 -21.67 20.69 8.38
N LYS A 94 -22.60 21.58 7.96
CA LYS A 94 -23.42 21.42 6.77
C LYS A 94 -22.50 21.17 5.56
N LYS A 95 -22.78 20.11 4.79
CA LYS A 95 -22.20 19.90 3.46
C LYS A 95 -22.68 21.05 2.55
N SER A 96 -21.77 21.93 2.15
CA SER A 96 -21.98 22.81 1.01
C SER A 96 -21.85 21.99 -0.29
N PRO A 97 -22.67 22.24 -1.34
CA PRO A 97 -22.75 21.35 -2.50
C PRO A 97 -21.71 21.61 -3.62
N ASP A 98 -20.65 22.39 -3.39
CA ASP A 98 -19.79 22.84 -4.50
C ASP A 98 -18.30 22.91 -4.13
N THR A 99 -17.70 21.74 -3.91
CA THR A 99 -16.25 21.58 -3.95
C THR A 99 -16.01 20.17 -4.47
N GLY A 100 -15.59 20.06 -5.73
CA GLY A 100 -15.36 18.76 -6.36
C GLY A 100 -14.54 17.85 -5.43
N ASP A 101 -15.03 16.64 -5.20
CA ASP A 101 -14.32 15.64 -4.41
C ASP A 101 -12.88 15.58 -4.93
N ASN A 102 -11.91 15.93 -4.08
CA ASN A 102 -10.50 15.85 -4.45
C ASN A 102 -10.14 14.37 -4.47
N ASP A 103 -10.40 13.73 -5.62
CA ASP A 103 -10.31 12.29 -5.88
C ASP A 103 -8.89 11.72 -5.67
N ASP A 104 -7.91 12.60 -5.43
CA ASP A 104 -6.50 12.30 -5.14
C ASP A 104 -6.12 12.50 -3.67
N ALA A 105 -7.08 12.87 -2.81
CA ALA A 105 -6.82 13.11 -1.41
C ALA A 105 -6.43 11.80 -0.71
N VAL A 106 -5.26 11.80 -0.07
CA VAL A 106 -4.68 10.63 0.60
C VAL A 106 -5.00 10.65 2.09
N ASN A 107 -5.06 9.48 2.72
CA ASN A 107 -5.19 9.39 4.17
C ASN A 107 -3.83 9.58 4.87
N SER A 108 -3.83 9.69 6.20
CA SER A 108 -2.62 9.90 7.00
C SER A 108 -1.53 8.86 6.75
N THR A 109 -1.87 7.57 6.70
CA THR A 109 -0.92 6.48 6.42
C THR A 109 -0.27 6.63 5.05
N GLN A 110 -1.04 7.03 4.03
CA GLN A 110 -0.57 7.22 2.66
C GLN A 110 0.27 8.48 2.51
N ALA A 111 -0.06 9.53 3.26
CA ALA A 111 0.67 10.78 3.25
C ALA A 111 2.12 10.62 3.74
N VAL A 112 2.42 9.60 4.56
CA VAL A 112 3.80 9.20 4.88
C VAL A 112 4.61 8.89 3.63
N VAL A 113 4.02 8.18 2.66
CA VAL A 113 4.69 7.82 1.40
C VAL A 113 4.92 9.06 0.54
N VAL A 114 3.95 9.97 0.49
CA VAL A 114 4.10 11.28 -0.16
C VAL A 114 5.22 12.08 0.51
N GLY A 115 5.29 12.10 1.84
CA GLY A 115 6.35 12.75 2.60
C GLY A 115 7.74 12.20 2.28
N LEU A 116 7.90 10.87 2.32
CA LEU A 116 9.17 10.20 1.98
C LEU A 116 9.62 10.54 0.55
N THR A 117 8.70 10.49 -0.41
CA THR A 117 9.02 10.71 -1.83
C THR A 117 9.29 12.17 -2.18
N LYS A 118 8.69 13.13 -1.48
CA LYS A 118 8.98 14.57 -1.63
C LYS A 118 10.40 14.95 -1.23
N THR A 119 11.04 14.18 -0.35
CA THR A 119 12.43 14.44 0.08
C THR A 119 13.48 13.95 -0.92
N LEU A 120 13.07 13.24 -1.97
CA LEU A 120 13.98 12.70 -2.96
C LEU A 120 14.38 13.79 -3.98
N PRO A 121 15.58 13.69 -4.59
CA PRO A 121 15.93 14.51 -5.73
C PRO A 121 14.90 14.33 -6.85
N LYS A 122 14.62 15.40 -7.60
CA LYS A 122 13.72 15.32 -8.77
C LYS A 122 14.25 14.29 -9.76
N SER A 123 13.46 13.26 -10.03
CA SER A 123 13.72 12.18 -11.00
C SER A 123 12.43 11.41 -11.25
N THR A 124 12.42 10.50 -12.21
CA THR A 124 11.31 9.57 -12.41
C THR A 124 11.59 8.27 -11.65
N TYR A 125 10.88 8.07 -10.54
CA TYR A 125 10.98 6.86 -9.73
C TYR A 125 9.85 5.87 -10.02
N ARG A 126 10.15 4.59 -9.79
CA ARG A 126 9.26 3.44 -9.75
C ARG A 126 9.17 3.01 -8.28
N ILE A 127 8.05 3.33 -7.67
CA ILE A 127 7.81 3.17 -6.24
C ILE A 127 7.03 1.88 -6.02
N PHE A 128 7.60 0.99 -5.23
CA PHE A 128 6.96 -0.23 -4.75
C PHE A 128 6.45 0.00 -3.33
N VAL A 129 5.18 -0.29 -3.08
CA VAL A 129 4.54 -0.09 -1.77
C VAL A 129 3.82 -1.36 -1.32
N ASP A 130 3.78 -1.59 0.00
CA ASP A 130 2.93 -2.64 0.56
C ASP A 130 1.44 -2.24 0.57
N ASN A 131 0.57 -3.23 0.70
CA ASN A 131 -0.88 -3.12 0.83
C ASN A 131 -1.37 -2.17 1.91
N LEU A 132 -0.55 -1.88 2.93
CA LEU A 132 -0.87 -0.87 3.93
C LEU A 132 -1.03 0.53 3.32
N PHE A 133 -0.26 0.82 2.29
CA PHE A 133 -0.21 2.13 1.65
C PHE A 133 -0.99 2.19 0.34
N SER A 134 -1.11 1.08 -0.39
CA SER A 134 -1.74 1.08 -1.72
C SER A 134 -3.16 1.64 -1.73
N SER A 135 -3.38 2.64 -2.58
CA SER A 135 -4.71 3.14 -2.94
C SER A 135 -4.73 3.81 -4.31
N THR A 136 -5.90 3.83 -4.93
CA THR A 136 -6.12 4.52 -6.20
C THR A 136 -5.77 6.02 -6.12
N PRO A 137 -6.19 6.78 -5.09
CA PRO A 137 -5.79 8.19 -4.92
C PRO A 137 -4.27 8.39 -4.82
N LEU A 138 -3.56 7.54 -4.04
CA LEU A 138 -2.10 7.63 -3.90
C LEU A 138 -1.41 7.39 -5.26
N PHE A 139 -1.91 6.45 -6.05
CA PHE A 139 -1.32 6.08 -7.34
C PHE A 139 -1.55 7.16 -8.40
N ARG A 140 -2.72 7.81 -8.41
CA ARG A 140 -2.98 9.01 -9.21
C ARG A 140 -2.08 10.17 -8.80
N ASN A 141 -1.93 10.39 -7.49
CA ASN A 141 -1.02 11.41 -6.95
C ASN A 141 0.42 11.17 -7.43
N PHE A 142 0.91 9.93 -7.42
CA PHE A 142 2.22 9.60 -8.00
C PHE A 142 2.32 9.88 -9.50
N ARG A 143 1.29 9.54 -10.29
CA ARG A 143 1.24 9.88 -11.72
C ARG A 143 1.38 11.39 -11.94
N LYS A 144 0.69 12.22 -11.16
CA LYS A 144 0.79 13.69 -11.24
C LYS A 144 2.19 14.21 -10.90
N GLN A 145 2.89 13.54 -10.00
CA GLN A 145 4.29 13.85 -9.66
C GLN A 145 5.31 13.31 -10.68
N GLY A 146 4.87 12.61 -11.73
CA GLY A 146 5.75 11.97 -12.71
C GLY A 146 6.38 10.66 -12.20
N TYR A 147 5.84 10.10 -11.12
CA TYR A 147 6.25 8.81 -10.58
C TYR A 147 5.38 7.68 -11.11
N ARG A 148 5.97 6.50 -11.07
CA ARG A 148 5.34 5.23 -11.40
C ARG A 148 5.22 4.41 -10.11
N ALA A 149 4.14 3.65 -9.96
CA ALA A 149 3.90 2.91 -8.73
C ALA A 149 3.31 1.53 -8.99
N THR A 150 3.66 0.58 -8.12
CA THR A 150 3.08 -0.77 -8.08
C THR A 150 3.01 -1.25 -6.64
N GLY A 151 1.91 -1.87 -6.26
CA GLY A 151 1.72 -2.38 -4.91
C GLY A 151 0.63 -3.43 -4.83
N THR A 152 0.74 -4.32 -3.85
CA THR A 152 -0.37 -5.20 -3.48
C THR A 152 -1.50 -4.36 -2.88
N ALA A 153 -2.74 -4.76 -3.05
CA ALA A 153 -3.89 -3.95 -2.66
C ALA A 153 -4.86 -4.71 -1.76
N ARG A 154 -5.53 -3.97 -0.88
CA ARG A 154 -6.65 -4.47 -0.09
C ARG A 154 -7.95 -4.22 -0.85
N THR A 155 -9.03 -4.88 -0.42
CA THR A 155 -10.36 -4.65 -0.98
C THR A 155 -10.86 -3.22 -0.75
N ASN A 156 -10.38 -2.55 0.30
CA ASN A 156 -10.72 -1.17 0.63
C ASN A 156 -9.73 -0.12 0.06
N SER A 157 -8.83 -0.50 -0.87
CA SER A 157 -7.84 0.40 -1.49
C SER A 157 -8.41 1.29 -2.62
N GLY A 158 -9.74 1.43 -2.73
CA GLY A 158 -10.38 2.04 -3.89
C GLY A 158 -10.44 1.12 -5.11
N THR A 159 -10.49 -0.19 -4.86
CA THR A 159 -10.51 -1.25 -5.88
C THR A 159 -11.90 -1.43 -6.49
N HIS A 160 -11.96 -1.77 -7.78
CA HIS A 160 -13.19 -1.97 -8.54
C HIS A 160 -14.08 -3.03 -7.88
N LYS A 161 -15.39 -2.74 -7.80
CA LYS A 161 -16.37 -3.57 -7.08
C LYS A 161 -16.37 -5.03 -7.54
N GLU A 162 -16.13 -5.27 -8.82
CA GLU A 162 -16.03 -6.62 -9.36
C GLU A 162 -14.84 -7.38 -8.78
N LEU A 163 -13.63 -6.80 -8.77
CA LEU A 163 -12.44 -7.45 -8.21
C LEU A 163 -12.58 -7.66 -6.69
N VAL A 164 -13.30 -6.76 -6.01
CA VAL A 164 -13.63 -6.91 -4.58
C VAL A 164 -14.56 -8.10 -4.35
N ARG A 165 -15.60 -8.27 -5.17
CA ARG A 165 -16.48 -9.45 -5.11
C ARG A 165 -15.68 -10.72 -5.37
N ASP A 166 -14.91 -10.74 -6.45
CA ASP A 166 -14.05 -11.86 -6.82
C ASP A 166 -13.11 -12.28 -5.67
N LYS A 167 -12.52 -11.29 -4.98
CA LYS A 167 -11.64 -11.53 -3.81
C LYS A 167 -12.38 -12.09 -2.59
N ASN A 168 -13.61 -11.64 -2.35
CA ASN A 168 -14.41 -12.10 -1.21
C ASN A 168 -15.03 -13.48 -1.43
N ASP A 169 -15.25 -13.85 -2.69
CA ASP A 169 -15.87 -15.11 -3.09
C ASP A 169 -14.85 -16.20 -3.47
N ASP A 170 -13.55 -15.86 -3.51
CA ASP A 170 -12.44 -16.75 -3.85
C ASP A 170 -12.45 -18.10 -3.11
N ASP A 171 -12.95 -18.10 -1.87
CA ASP A 171 -13.03 -19.29 -1.00
C ASP A 171 -14.41 -19.96 -1.01
N LYS A 172 -15.43 -19.30 -1.55
CA LYS A 172 -16.83 -19.73 -1.47
C LYS A 172 -17.32 -20.39 -2.75
N VAL A 173 -16.89 -19.86 -3.89
CA VAL A 173 -17.34 -20.32 -5.20
C VAL A 173 -16.29 -21.25 -5.78
N LYS A 174 -16.69 -22.46 -6.20
CA LYS A 174 -15.78 -23.39 -6.88
C LYS A 174 -15.32 -22.78 -8.20
N LYS A 175 -14.05 -22.33 -8.22
CA LYS A 175 -13.23 -21.92 -9.38
C LYS A 175 -13.85 -20.85 -10.30
N MET A 176 -13.93 -19.60 -9.81
CA MET A 176 -14.19 -18.44 -10.68
C MET A 176 -12.96 -18.02 -11.51
N TYR A 177 -11.75 -18.31 -11.01
CA TYR A 177 -10.49 -18.04 -11.70
C TYR A 177 -9.70 -19.32 -11.91
N GLU A 178 -9.13 -19.47 -13.10
CA GLU A 178 -8.09 -20.45 -13.36
C GLU A 178 -6.80 -20.05 -12.65
N SER A 179 -5.96 -21.03 -12.29
CA SER A 179 -4.67 -20.72 -11.67
C SER A 179 -3.78 -19.97 -12.65
N ASN A 180 -3.06 -18.97 -12.15
CA ASN A 180 -2.29 -17.99 -12.90
C ASN A 180 -3.11 -17.06 -13.83
N ALA A 181 -4.44 -17.12 -13.79
CA ALA A 181 -5.26 -16.15 -14.48
C ALA A 181 -5.03 -14.73 -13.91
N VAL A 182 -4.98 -13.75 -14.82
CA VAL A 182 -4.93 -12.34 -14.49
C VAL A 182 -6.14 -11.66 -15.09
N LYS A 183 -6.83 -10.86 -14.30
CA LYS A 183 -7.90 -9.97 -14.75
C LYS A 183 -7.51 -8.54 -14.43
N VAL A 184 -7.71 -7.63 -15.37
CA VAL A 184 -7.34 -6.22 -15.23
C VAL A 184 -8.54 -5.35 -15.53
N ILE A 185 -8.77 -4.37 -14.66
CA ILE A 185 -9.80 -3.34 -14.84
C ILE A 185 -9.13 -1.99 -14.60
N PRO A 186 -8.95 -1.14 -15.63
CA PRO A 186 -8.46 0.22 -15.44
C PRO A 186 -9.48 1.04 -14.65
N THR A 187 -9.02 2.09 -13.96
CA THR A 187 -9.92 3.10 -13.41
C THR A 187 -10.63 3.87 -14.54
N PRO A 188 -11.78 4.52 -14.29
CA PRO A 188 -12.52 5.25 -15.34
C PRO A 188 -11.70 6.33 -16.06
N ASP A 189 -10.74 6.93 -15.35
CA ASP A 189 -9.78 7.92 -15.86
C ASP A 189 -8.54 7.29 -16.55
N ASN A 190 -8.48 5.95 -16.63
CA ASN A 190 -7.41 5.17 -17.24
C ASN A 190 -6.00 5.48 -16.69
N GLN A 191 -5.91 5.93 -15.44
CA GLN A 191 -4.64 6.30 -14.80
C GLN A 191 -4.04 5.17 -13.98
N VAL A 192 -4.86 4.29 -13.41
CA VAL A 192 -4.43 3.19 -12.54
C VAL A 192 -5.06 1.89 -13.01
N ASN A 193 -4.24 0.88 -13.25
CA ASN A 193 -4.67 -0.47 -13.53
C ASN A 193 -4.89 -1.23 -12.22
N GLN A 194 -6.08 -1.81 -12.09
CA GLN A 194 -6.47 -2.62 -10.93
C GLN A 194 -6.48 -4.06 -11.38
N MET A 195 -5.67 -4.90 -10.75
CA MET A 195 -5.42 -6.27 -11.23
C MET A 195 -5.80 -7.28 -10.16
N ALA A 196 -6.37 -8.40 -10.58
CA ALA A 196 -6.52 -9.59 -9.78
C ALA A 196 -5.70 -10.72 -10.42
N TRP A 197 -4.82 -11.33 -9.65
CA TRP A 197 -4.03 -12.49 -10.08
C TRP A 197 -4.33 -13.69 -9.18
N LYS A 198 -4.70 -14.81 -9.81
CA LYS A 198 -5.03 -16.04 -9.09
C LYS A 198 -3.77 -16.88 -8.88
N ASP A 199 -3.18 -16.76 -7.70
CA ASP A 199 -2.20 -17.73 -7.19
C ASP A 199 -2.96 -18.84 -6.45
N ASN A 200 -2.48 -19.27 -5.28
CA ASN A 200 -3.25 -20.14 -4.41
C ASN A 200 -4.54 -19.47 -3.91
N LYS A 201 -4.43 -18.18 -3.59
CA LYS A 201 -5.53 -17.27 -3.29
C LYS A 201 -5.52 -16.14 -4.32
N LEU A 202 -6.66 -15.52 -4.56
CA LEU A 202 -6.74 -14.34 -5.42
C LEU A 202 -6.00 -13.17 -4.76
N VAL A 203 -5.07 -12.53 -5.46
CA VAL A 203 -4.29 -11.39 -4.94
C VAL A 203 -4.63 -10.16 -5.77
N LEU A 204 -4.86 -9.04 -5.10
CA LEU A 204 -5.16 -7.77 -5.74
C LEU A 204 -3.90 -6.90 -5.83
N PHE A 205 -3.75 -6.17 -6.93
CA PHE A 205 -2.67 -5.23 -7.17
C PHE A 205 -3.23 -3.93 -7.74
N LEU A 206 -2.52 -2.85 -7.46
CA LEU A 206 -2.63 -1.59 -8.19
C LEU A 206 -1.32 -1.36 -8.93
N SER A 207 -1.40 -0.85 -10.16
CA SER A 207 -0.22 -0.44 -10.91
C SER A 207 -0.52 0.76 -11.80
N THR A 208 0.44 1.68 -11.89
CA THR A 208 0.44 2.73 -12.91
C THR A 208 1.45 2.43 -14.04
N MET A 209 2.06 1.24 -14.02
CA MET A 209 3.13 0.85 -14.93
C MET A 209 2.74 -0.28 -15.86
N PHE A 210 2.10 -1.29 -15.30
CA PHE A 210 1.82 -2.54 -15.97
C PHE A 210 0.38 -2.52 -16.47
N THR A 211 0.16 -3.07 -17.65
CA THR A 211 -1.16 -3.31 -18.25
C THR A 211 -1.72 -4.68 -17.87
N GLY A 212 -0.85 -5.61 -17.46
CA GLY A 212 -1.20 -7.00 -17.16
C GLY A 212 -1.39 -7.85 -18.42
N ALA A 213 -0.98 -7.32 -19.58
CA ALA A 213 -0.89 -8.04 -20.83
C ALA A 213 0.06 -9.24 -20.73
N ASP A 214 -0.14 -10.23 -21.59
CA ASP A 214 0.59 -11.51 -21.52
C ASP A 214 2.09 -11.35 -21.83
N ASP A 215 2.46 -10.37 -22.65
CA ASP A 215 3.85 -10.03 -23.01
C ASP A 215 4.61 -9.33 -21.86
N GLU A 216 3.91 -8.74 -20.89
CA GLU A 216 4.50 -8.23 -19.65
C GLU A 216 4.77 -9.34 -18.62
N ARG A 217 4.29 -10.56 -18.86
CA ARG A 217 4.43 -11.67 -17.92
C ARG A 217 5.78 -12.35 -18.06
N VAL A 218 6.40 -12.65 -16.92
CA VAL A 218 7.66 -13.39 -16.87
C VAL A 218 7.40 -14.76 -16.26
N ILE A 219 7.67 -15.81 -17.05
CA ILE A 219 7.68 -17.19 -16.54
C ILE A 219 8.86 -17.34 -15.60
N ARG A 220 8.59 -17.72 -14.35
CA ARG A 220 9.64 -18.01 -13.37
C ARG A 220 9.49 -19.42 -12.84
N GLN A 221 10.61 -20.14 -12.80
CA GLN A 221 10.69 -21.36 -12.00
C GLN A 221 10.55 -21.01 -10.53
N ARG A 222 9.69 -21.75 -9.84
CA ARG A 222 9.46 -21.63 -8.39
C ARG A 222 9.69 -22.98 -7.75
N LYS A 223 10.07 -22.96 -6.47
CA LYS A 223 10.15 -24.19 -5.67
C LYS A 223 8.73 -24.69 -5.39
N LYS A 224 8.49 -25.99 -5.62
CA LYS A 224 7.22 -26.64 -5.26
C LYS A 224 6.92 -26.39 -3.78
N PRO A 225 5.71 -25.90 -3.44
CA PRO A 225 5.34 -25.69 -2.04
C PRO A 225 5.51 -26.97 -1.23
N SER A 226 6.15 -26.85 -0.06
CA SER A 226 6.39 -27.96 0.86
C SER A 226 5.11 -28.41 1.58
N SER A 227 4.16 -27.48 1.78
CA SER A 227 2.88 -27.75 2.42
C SER A 227 2.06 -28.77 1.64
N LYS A 228 1.62 -29.83 2.33
CA LYS A 228 0.70 -30.86 1.80
C LYS A 228 -0.77 -30.59 2.14
N LYS A 229 -1.08 -29.46 2.78
CA LYS A 229 -2.46 -29.09 3.14
C LYS A 229 -3.34 -28.99 1.89
N SER A 230 -4.65 -29.26 2.04
CA SER A 230 -5.63 -29.20 0.94
C SER A 230 -5.57 -27.89 0.17
N GLU A 231 -5.39 -26.79 0.89
CA GLU A 231 -5.25 -25.44 0.35
C GLU A 231 -4.08 -25.30 -0.62
N ALA A 232 -2.98 -26.05 -0.48
CA ALA A 232 -1.82 -25.96 -1.35
C ALA A 232 -1.85 -26.98 -2.50
N LYS A 233 -2.86 -27.85 -2.58
CA LYS A 233 -2.98 -28.85 -3.66
C LYS A 233 -3.16 -28.22 -5.05
N PRO A 234 -4.00 -27.18 -5.25
CA PRO A 234 -4.23 -26.62 -6.59
C PRO A 234 -2.94 -26.13 -7.25
N ILE A 235 -2.13 -25.37 -6.51
CA ILE A 235 -0.89 -24.80 -7.06
C ILE A 235 0.18 -25.88 -7.29
N ARG A 236 0.15 -26.99 -6.54
CA ARG A 236 1.13 -28.09 -6.65
C ARG A 236 1.01 -28.89 -7.95
N HIS A 237 -0.15 -28.88 -8.61
CA HIS A 237 -0.32 -29.52 -9.92
C HIS A 237 0.53 -28.86 -11.02
N PHE A 238 0.92 -27.60 -10.83
CA PHE A 238 1.78 -26.86 -11.77
C PHE A 238 3.28 -27.11 -11.54
N PHE A 239 3.64 -27.89 -10.52
CA PHE A 239 5.02 -28.29 -10.26
C PHE A 239 5.13 -29.78 -10.53
N SER A 240 5.59 -30.14 -11.75
CA SER A 240 6.01 -31.49 -12.11
C SER A 240 7.20 -31.91 -11.26
#